data_AF-A0A3M1YLP7-F1
#
_entry.id   AF-A0A3M1YLP7-F1
#
_cell.length_a   1.000
_cell.length_b   1.000
_cell.length_c   1.000
_cell.angle_alpha   90.00
_cell.angle_beta   90.00
_cell.angle_gamma   90.00
#
_symmetry.space_group_name_H-M   'P 1'
#
loop_
_entity.id
_entity.type
_entity.pdbx_description
1 polymer ?
#
loop_
_entity_poly.entity_id
_entity_poly.type
_entity_poly.pdbx_seq_one_letter_code
_entity_poly.pdbx_strand_id
1 'polypeptide(L)'
;MLLIVVHNRQKLQIKEVFMQKLIWISLIVGMIAGCGGVGGAAPVEPLTLTPPGELRQDGTCDDTILLEDWLQSAEFYQLAYIELLQTAPGQSRQDLYIEVNRLNEELVNYAALPAPDCVVDVQRQLLEVMQATLVNLQAYVNGEQNDLQNIINQAQVSFSSVRPAFDALIFRMEQQYRQLIPTPTLQGG
;
A
#
# COMPACT_ATOMS: atom_id res chain seq x y z
N MET A 1 -30.91 -1.85 21.94
CA MET A 1 -31.93 -2.07 20.89
C MET A 1 -31.82 -1.11 19.69
N LEU A 2 -30.76 -0.28 19.60
CA LEU A 2 -30.51 0.64 18.46
C LEU A 2 -29.55 0.06 17.39
N LEU A 3 -28.80 -1.01 17.70
CA LEU A 3 -27.80 -1.59 16.79
C LEU A 3 -28.37 -2.43 15.64
N ILE A 4 -29.61 -2.94 15.77
CA ILE A 4 -30.22 -3.81 14.74
C ILE A 4 -30.74 -2.96 13.55
N VAL A 5 -31.08 -1.69 13.77
CA VAL A 5 -31.64 -0.82 12.71
C VAL A 5 -30.55 -0.33 11.74
N VAL A 6 -29.33 -0.08 12.23
CA VAL A 6 -28.21 0.39 11.39
C VAL A 6 -27.73 -0.69 10.42
N HIS A 7 -27.70 -1.95 10.88
CA HIS A 7 -27.25 -3.07 10.05
C HIS A 7 -28.21 -3.38 8.89
N ASN A 8 -29.50 -3.09 9.04
CA ASN A 8 -30.49 -3.36 7.98
C ASN A 8 -30.51 -2.27 6.88
N ARG A 9 -30.11 -1.02 7.21
CA ARG A 9 -30.00 0.05 6.21
C ARG A 9 -28.82 -0.11 5.25
N GLN A 10 -27.68 -0.65 5.69
CA GLN A 10 -26.52 -0.85 4.81
C GLN A 10 -26.76 -1.92 3.73
N LYS A 11 -27.54 -2.97 4.02
CA LYS A 11 -27.84 -4.02 3.03
C LYS A 11 -28.71 -3.55 1.85
N LEU A 12 -29.50 -2.49 2.03
CA LEU A 12 -30.35 -1.94 0.97
C LEU A 12 -29.57 -1.04 0.00
N GLN A 13 -28.62 -0.24 0.49
CA GLN A 13 -27.80 0.65 -0.35
C GLN A 13 -26.83 -0.12 -1.27
N ILE A 14 -26.31 -1.27 -0.82
CA ILE A 14 -25.35 -2.07 -1.60
C ILE A 14 -26.01 -2.72 -2.83
N LYS A 15 -27.30 -3.06 -2.77
CA LYS A 15 -28.01 -3.72 -3.88
C LYS A 15 -28.26 -2.78 -5.06
N GLU A 16 -28.54 -1.51 -4.82
CA GLU A 16 -28.83 -0.55 -5.90
C GLU A 16 -27.57 -0.16 -6.69
N VAL A 17 -26.44 0.00 -6.01
CA VAL A 17 -25.15 0.27 -6.67
C VAL A 17 -24.70 -0.91 -7.55
N PHE A 18 -24.95 -2.15 -7.10
CA PHE A 18 -24.57 -3.35 -7.87
C PHE A 18 -25.41 -3.52 -9.14
N MET A 19 -26.71 -3.22 -9.09
CA MET A 19 -27.61 -3.40 -10.23
C MET A 19 -27.39 -2.35 -11.32
N GLN A 20 -27.03 -1.11 -10.94
CA GLN A 20 -26.75 -0.05 -11.91
C GLN A 20 -25.41 -0.23 -12.65
N LYS A 21 -24.41 -0.88 -12.02
CA LYS A 21 -23.13 -1.19 -12.68
C LYS A 21 -23.25 -2.31 -13.72
N LEU A 22 -24.15 -3.28 -13.53
CA LEU A 22 -24.34 -4.39 -14.49
C LEU A 22 -24.95 -3.95 -15.84
N ILE A 23 -25.75 -2.87 -15.83
CA ILE A 23 -26.38 -2.33 -17.05
C ILE A 23 -25.37 -1.58 -17.93
N TRP A 24 -24.32 -0.98 -17.35
CA TRP A 24 -23.26 -0.32 -18.14
C TRP A 24 -22.25 -1.31 -18.74
N ILE A 25 -21.97 -2.42 -18.07
CA ILE A 25 -21.00 -3.42 -18.54
C ILE A 25 -21.47 -4.13 -19.82
N SER A 26 -22.78 -4.29 -20.00
CA SER A 26 -23.33 -5.01 -21.16
C SER A 26 -23.34 -4.21 -22.47
N LEU A 27 -23.15 -2.89 -22.43
CA LEU A 27 -23.21 -2.02 -23.62
C LEU A 27 -21.85 -1.79 -24.30
N ILE A 28 -20.74 -2.20 -23.68
CA ILE A 28 -19.37 -1.97 -24.19
C ILE A 28 -18.79 -3.21 -24.90
N VAL A 29 -19.40 -4.38 -24.78
CA VAL A 29 -18.89 -5.67 -25.34
C VAL A 29 -18.99 -5.76 -26.87
N GLY A 30 -19.56 -4.76 -27.56
CA GLY A 30 -19.84 -4.82 -29.01
C GLY A 30 -18.76 -4.30 -29.98
N MET A 31 -17.62 -3.73 -29.53
CA MET A 31 -16.71 -2.98 -30.43
C MET A 31 -15.21 -3.34 -30.36
N ILE A 32 -14.82 -4.58 -30.07
CA ILE A 32 -13.40 -4.98 -30.14
C ILE A 32 -13.21 -6.20 -31.05
N ALA A 33 -13.57 -6.01 -32.31
CA ALA A 33 -13.09 -6.83 -33.43
C ALA A 33 -12.37 -5.88 -34.40
N GLY A 34 -11.17 -5.43 -34.03
CA GLY A 34 -10.45 -4.41 -34.78
C GLY A 34 -8.93 -4.50 -34.63
N CYS A 35 -8.27 -4.95 -35.71
CA CYS A 35 -6.85 -4.85 -36.01
C CYS A 35 -5.85 -5.64 -35.14
N GLY A 36 -5.70 -6.92 -35.49
CA GLY A 36 -4.41 -7.62 -35.41
C GLY A 36 -3.41 -7.01 -36.38
N GLY A 37 -2.81 -5.88 -36.00
CA GLY A 37 -1.55 -5.43 -36.56
C GLY A 37 -0.44 -6.09 -35.76
N VAL A 38 0.31 -7.01 -36.37
CA VAL A 38 1.53 -7.60 -35.80
C VAL A 38 2.65 -6.54 -35.84
N GLY A 39 2.42 -5.40 -35.18
CA GLY A 39 3.44 -4.40 -34.94
C GLY A 39 4.35 -4.99 -33.88
N GLY A 40 5.56 -5.40 -34.27
CA GLY A 40 6.59 -5.76 -33.31
C GLY A 40 6.70 -4.64 -32.29
N ALA A 41 6.39 -4.94 -31.02
CA ALA A 41 6.47 -3.95 -29.96
C ALA A 41 7.85 -3.31 -30.03
N ALA A 42 7.89 -1.98 -30.10
CA ALA A 42 9.15 -1.26 -30.05
C ALA A 42 9.93 -1.72 -28.80
N PRO A 43 11.27 -1.82 -28.87
CA PRO A 43 12.07 -2.14 -27.69
C PRO A 43 11.71 -1.19 -26.55
N VAL A 44 11.26 -1.76 -25.44
CA VAL A 44 10.92 -0.99 -24.23
C VAL A 44 12.23 -0.50 -23.61
N GLU A 45 12.31 0.79 -23.32
CA GLU A 45 13.48 1.37 -22.67
C GLU A 45 13.65 0.76 -21.27
N PRO A 46 14.89 0.38 -20.86
CA PRO A 46 15.12 -0.15 -19.52
C PRO A 46 14.58 0.78 -18.44
N LEU A 47 13.81 0.22 -17.50
CA LEU A 47 13.30 0.98 -16.38
C LEU A 47 14.47 1.43 -15.51
N THR A 48 14.49 2.71 -15.13
CA THR A 48 15.46 3.28 -14.18
C THR A 48 14.69 3.87 -13.00
N LEU A 49 14.89 3.29 -11.81
CA LEU A 49 14.23 3.75 -10.59
C LEU A 49 14.85 5.06 -10.08
N THR A 50 14.01 5.91 -9.50
CA THR A 50 14.45 7.12 -8.80
C THR A 50 14.68 6.78 -7.34
N PRO A 51 15.86 7.06 -6.76
CA PRO A 51 16.09 6.79 -5.35
C PRO A 51 15.16 7.66 -4.48
N PRO A 52 14.68 7.14 -3.33
CA PRO A 52 13.88 7.92 -2.39
C PRO A 52 14.69 9.09 -1.84
N GLY A 53 14.00 10.19 -1.52
CA GLY A 53 14.59 11.36 -0.89
C GLY A 53 15.02 11.11 0.56
N GLU A 54 15.57 12.15 1.18
CA GLU A 54 15.89 12.11 2.62
C GLU A 54 14.63 12.05 3.47
N LEU A 55 14.71 11.28 4.57
CA LEU A 55 13.63 11.17 5.54
C LEU A 55 13.33 12.53 6.18
N ARG A 56 12.05 12.90 6.20
CA ARG A 56 11.60 14.12 6.89
C ARG A 56 11.08 13.78 8.28
N GLN A 57 11.84 14.15 9.31
CA GLN A 57 11.35 14.10 10.68
C GLN A 57 10.53 15.35 11.01
N ASP A 58 9.35 15.18 11.58
CA ASP A 58 8.44 16.26 11.96
C ASP A 58 7.62 15.88 13.20
N GLY A 59 7.63 16.74 14.22
CA GLY A 59 6.92 16.50 15.48
C GLY A 59 7.53 15.43 16.40
N THR A 60 6.77 15.09 17.42
CA THR A 60 7.14 14.13 18.47
C THR A 60 6.07 13.05 18.57
N CYS A 61 6.47 11.83 18.92
CA CYS A 61 5.53 10.74 19.10
C CYS A 61 4.58 10.88 20.28
N ASP A 62 4.67 11.93 21.09
CA ASP A 62 3.65 12.24 22.09
C ASP A 62 2.38 12.85 21.48
N ASP A 63 2.44 13.29 20.22
CA ASP A 63 1.27 13.68 19.44
C ASP A 63 0.62 12.44 18.81
N THR A 64 -0.45 11.95 19.44
CA THR A 64 -1.21 10.79 18.98
C THR A 64 -1.74 10.94 17.56
N ILE A 65 -2.10 12.17 17.15
CA ILE A 65 -2.69 12.42 15.83
C ILE A 65 -1.62 12.23 14.74
N LEU A 66 -0.41 12.76 14.96
CA LEU A 66 0.70 12.57 14.03
C LEU A 66 1.12 11.10 13.90
N LEU A 67 1.14 10.36 15.02
CA LEU A 67 1.44 8.92 14.98
C LEU A 67 0.36 8.13 14.23
N GLU A 68 -0.92 8.42 14.45
CA GLU A 68 -2.02 7.76 13.75
C GLU A 68 -2.00 8.06 12.25
N ASP A 69 -1.83 9.31 11.85
CA ASP A 69 -1.79 9.73 10.45
C ASP A 69 -0.63 9.05 9.69
N TRP A 70 0.54 8.99 10.33
CA TRP A 70 1.67 8.26 9.78
C TRP A 70 1.40 6.77 9.66
N LEU A 71 0.81 6.13 10.68
CA LEU A 71 0.50 4.69 10.66
C LEU A 71 -0.48 4.33 9.53
N GLN A 72 -1.54 5.12 9.35
CA GLN A 72 -2.52 4.91 8.27
C GLN A 72 -1.88 5.10 6.90
N SER A 73 -1.05 6.13 6.74
CA SER A 73 -0.33 6.39 5.50
C SER A 73 0.64 5.24 5.18
N ALA A 74 1.45 4.83 6.15
CA ALA A 74 2.43 3.77 5.97
C ALA A 74 1.79 2.42 5.64
N GLU A 75 0.64 2.09 6.26
CA GLU A 75 -0.13 0.90 5.91
C GLU A 75 -0.64 0.95 4.46
N PHE A 76 -1.17 2.10 4.02
CA PHE A 76 -1.63 2.29 2.64
C PHE A 76 -0.52 1.98 1.62
N TYR A 77 0.67 2.56 1.81
CA TYR A 77 1.82 2.30 0.95
C TYR A 77 2.27 0.83 1.01
N GLN A 78 2.33 0.23 2.20
CA GLN A 78 2.72 -1.17 2.36
C GLN A 78 1.76 -2.12 1.61
N LEU A 79 0.45 -1.85 1.68
CA LEU A 79 -0.57 -2.69 1.01
C LEU A 79 -0.40 -2.70 -0.50
N ALA A 80 -0.05 -1.57 -1.12
CA ALA A 80 0.19 -1.50 -2.57
C ALA A 80 1.32 -2.45 -3.03
N TYR A 81 2.38 -2.57 -2.23
CA TYR A 81 3.47 -3.51 -2.50
C TYR A 81 3.06 -4.96 -2.30
N ILE A 82 2.34 -5.25 -1.21
CA ILE A 82 1.85 -6.60 -0.93
C ILE A 82 0.90 -7.05 -2.05
N GLU A 83 0.01 -6.17 -2.52
CA GLU A 83 -0.89 -6.44 -3.64
C GLU A 83 -0.11 -6.77 -4.90
N LEU A 84 0.89 -5.95 -5.28
CA LEU A 84 1.75 -6.24 -6.43
C LEU A 84 2.39 -7.61 -6.30
N LEU A 85 2.97 -7.95 -5.14
CA LEU A 85 3.63 -9.24 -4.93
C LEU A 85 2.66 -10.43 -5.04
N GLN A 86 1.38 -10.24 -4.69
CA GLN A 86 0.36 -11.28 -4.82
C GLN A 86 -0.12 -11.45 -6.26
N THR A 87 -0.20 -10.36 -7.04
CA THR A 87 -0.70 -10.40 -8.42
C THR A 87 0.40 -10.64 -9.46
N ALA A 88 1.65 -10.34 -9.13
CA ALA A 88 2.80 -10.40 -10.05
C ALA A 88 2.94 -11.73 -10.81
N PRO A 89 2.73 -12.92 -10.22
CA PRO A 89 2.85 -14.19 -10.96
C PRO A 89 1.87 -14.33 -12.13
N GLY A 90 0.76 -13.59 -12.12
CA GLY A 90 -0.26 -13.61 -13.18
C GLY A 90 -0.11 -12.48 -14.21
N GLN A 91 0.84 -11.57 -14.02
CA GLN A 91 1.02 -10.39 -14.88
C GLN A 91 2.06 -10.63 -15.97
N SER A 92 1.92 -9.93 -17.10
CA SER A 92 2.99 -9.91 -18.10
C SER A 92 4.17 -9.05 -17.61
N ARG A 93 5.36 -9.25 -18.18
CA ARG A 93 6.53 -8.41 -17.88
C ARG A 93 6.28 -6.93 -18.20
N GLN A 94 5.44 -6.65 -19.20
CA GLN A 94 5.05 -5.28 -19.57
C GLN A 94 4.12 -4.65 -18.52
N ASP A 95 3.17 -5.41 -17.98
CA ASP A 95 2.28 -4.91 -16.92
C ASP A 95 3.09 -4.65 -15.65
N LEU A 96 4.01 -5.56 -15.31
CA LEU A 96 4.93 -5.37 -14.20
C LEU A 96 5.82 -4.14 -14.37
N TYR A 97 6.28 -3.84 -15.58
CA TYR A 97 7.03 -2.61 -15.86
C TYR A 97 6.24 -1.36 -15.44
N ILE A 98 4.96 -1.30 -15.81
CA ILE A 98 4.06 -0.19 -15.49
C ILE A 98 3.86 -0.08 -13.98
N GLU A 99 3.58 -1.20 -13.31
CA GLU A 99 3.35 -1.23 -11.86
C GLU A 99 4.61 -0.89 -11.06
N VAL A 100 5.79 -1.38 -11.45
CA VAL A 100 7.06 -1.04 -10.79
C VAL A 100 7.35 0.45 -10.94
N ASN A 101 7.09 1.05 -12.11
CA ASN A 101 7.24 2.49 -12.29
C ASN A 101 6.26 3.29 -11.41
N ARG A 102 4.99 2.88 -11.35
CA ARG A 102 3.98 3.50 -10.48
C ARG A 102 4.41 3.44 -9.01
N LEU A 103 4.82 2.27 -8.52
CA LEU A 103 5.25 2.11 -7.14
C LEU A 103 6.55 2.87 -6.83
N ASN A 104 7.42 3.09 -7.82
CA ASN A 104 8.59 3.94 -7.65
C ASN A 104 8.21 5.40 -7.33
N GLU A 105 7.18 5.92 -8.00
CA GLU A 105 6.63 7.25 -7.67
C GLU A 105 6.03 7.27 -6.27
N GLU A 106 5.30 6.22 -5.89
CA GLU A 106 4.73 6.07 -4.54
C GLU A 106 5.80 5.97 -3.45
N LEU A 107 6.92 5.29 -3.72
CA LEU A 107 8.05 5.22 -2.80
C LEU A 107 8.65 6.60 -2.52
N VAL A 108 8.84 7.40 -3.57
CA VAL A 108 9.37 8.77 -3.46
C VAL A 108 8.40 9.63 -2.64
N ASN A 109 7.09 9.48 -2.85
CA ASN A 109 6.08 10.17 -2.07
C ASN A 109 6.06 9.71 -0.59
N TYR A 110 6.21 8.41 -0.35
CA TYR A 110 6.26 7.84 1.00
C TYR A 110 7.50 8.33 1.78
N ALA A 111 8.66 8.43 1.12
CA ALA A 111 9.87 8.96 1.74
C ALA A 111 9.73 10.43 2.17
N ALA A 112 8.89 11.20 1.48
CA ALA A 112 8.63 12.60 1.80
C ALA A 112 7.61 12.81 2.94
N LEU A 113 6.96 11.74 3.43
CA LEU A 113 6.00 11.86 4.52
C LEU A 113 6.69 12.32 5.81
N PRO A 114 6.10 13.29 6.53
CA PRO A 114 6.56 13.64 7.87
C PRO A 114 6.43 12.46 8.82
N ALA A 115 7.53 12.12 9.49
CA ALA A 115 7.57 11.12 10.52
C ALA A 115 7.85 11.73 11.89
N PRO A 116 7.03 11.46 12.92
CA PRO A 116 7.42 11.78 14.29
C PRO A 116 8.65 10.96 14.71
N ASP A 117 9.40 11.48 15.68
CA ASP A 117 10.68 10.93 16.11
C ASP A 117 10.73 9.41 16.36
N CYS A 118 9.69 8.81 16.94
CA CYS A 118 9.68 7.37 17.23
C CYS A 118 9.39 6.47 16.02
N VAL A 119 8.98 7.01 14.87
CA VAL A 119 8.70 6.20 13.66
C VAL A 119 9.83 6.26 12.63
N VAL A 120 10.78 7.17 12.76
CA VAL A 120 11.87 7.40 11.78
C VAL A 120 12.62 6.10 11.45
N ASP A 121 12.96 5.30 12.47
CA ASP A 121 13.67 4.04 12.25
C ASP A 121 12.79 2.98 11.57
N VAL A 122 11.48 2.97 11.85
CA VAL A 122 10.52 2.07 11.19
C VAL A 122 10.30 2.47 9.74
N GLN A 123 10.16 3.77 9.46
CA GLN A 123 10.06 4.31 8.11
C GLN A 123 11.30 3.96 7.29
N ARG A 124 12.50 4.09 7.88
CA ARG A 124 13.76 3.72 7.23
C ARG A 124 13.76 2.24 6.83
N GLN A 125 13.43 1.35 7.76
CA GLN A 125 13.36 -0.09 7.49
C GLN A 125 12.35 -0.41 6.39
N LEU A 126 11.18 0.24 6.41
CA LEU A 126 10.17 0.00 5.38
C LEU A 126 10.62 0.50 4.01
N LEU A 127 11.23 1.69 3.93
CA LEU A 127 11.80 2.23 2.69
C LEU A 127 12.88 1.32 2.12
N GLU A 128 13.76 0.78 2.97
CA GLU A 128 14.80 -0.16 2.55
C GLU A 128 14.19 -1.43 1.91
N VAL A 129 13.16 -1.99 2.54
CA VAL A 129 12.46 -3.18 2.03
C VAL A 129 11.72 -2.87 0.72
N MET A 130 11.00 -1.74 0.65
CA MET A 130 10.27 -1.33 -0.54
C MET A 130 11.23 -1.04 -1.70
N GLN A 131 12.32 -0.30 -1.47
CA GLN A 131 13.34 -0.01 -2.46
C GLN A 131 14.00 -1.30 -2.97
N ALA A 132 14.42 -2.19 -2.07
CA ALA A 132 15.03 -3.47 -2.46
C ALA A 132 14.08 -4.32 -3.30
N THR A 133 12.79 -4.32 -2.95
CA THR A 133 11.74 -5.00 -3.72
C THR A 133 11.64 -4.42 -5.15
N LEU A 134 11.58 -3.09 -5.29
CA LEU A 134 11.52 -2.47 -6.61
C LEU A 134 12.79 -2.72 -7.43
N VAL A 135 13.98 -2.65 -6.84
CA VAL A 135 15.25 -2.91 -7.55
C VAL A 135 15.27 -4.33 -8.11
N ASN A 136 14.83 -5.32 -7.34
CA ASN A 136 14.76 -6.70 -7.80
C ASN A 136 13.73 -6.88 -8.92
N LEU A 137 12.56 -6.24 -8.80
CA LEU A 137 11.53 -6.28 -9.85
C LEU A 137 11.96 -5.52 -11.10
N GLN A 138 12.67 -4.40 -10.97
CA GLN A 138 13.31 -3.66 -12.06
C GLN A 138 14.27 -4.56 -12.83
N ALA A 139 15.17 -5.26 -12.13
CA ALA A 139 16.07 -6.24 -12.75
C ALA A 139 15.29 -7.34 -13.48
N TYR A 140 14.16 -7.79 -12.93
CA TYR A 140 13.30 -8.76 -13.61
C TYR A 140 12.66 -8.20 -14.89
N VAL A 141 12.08 -6.99 -14.85
CA VAL A 141 11.41 -6.40 -16.01
C VAL A 141 12.39 -5.96 -17.10
N ASN A 142 13.62 -5.58 -16.72
CA ASN A 142 14.71 -5.29 -17.64
C ASN A 142 15.35 -6.56 -18.24
N GLY A 143 15.00 -7.76 -17.73
CA GLY A 143 15.53 -9.03 -18.21
C GLY A 143 16.90 -9.42 -17.66
N GLU A 144 17.38 -8.72 -16.64
CA GLU A 144 18.62 -9.00 -15.92
C GLU A 144 18.44 -10.18 -14.93
N GLN A 145 17.21 -10.39 -14.45
CA GLN A 145 16.81 -11.53 -13.63
C GLN A 145 15.59 -12.24 -14.22
N ASN A 146 15.50 -13.57 -14.07
CA ASN A 146 14.40 -14.37 -14.63
C ASN A 146 13.56 -15.10 -13.57
N ASP A 147 13.98 -15.11 -12.31
CA ASP A 147 13.27 -15.80 -11.23
C ASP A 147 12.38 -14.83 -10.43
N LEU A 148 11.19 -14.59 -10.97
CA LEU A 148 10.17 -13.76 -10.33
C LEU A 148 9.73 -14.34 -8.97
N GLN A 149 9.61 -15.67 -8.86
CA GLN A 149 9.12 -16.31 -7.65
C GLN A 149 10.10 -16.13 -6.48
N ASN A 150 11.40 -16.25 -6.75
CA ASN A 150 12.42 -15.96 -5.75
C ASN A 150 12.36 -14.49 -5.28
N ILE A 151 12.19 -13.53 -6.19
CA ILE A 151 12.03 -12.10 -5.84
C ILE A 151 10.83 -11.91 -4.91
N ILE A 152 9.68 -12.50 -5.26
CA ILE A 152 8.45 -12.41 -4.46
C ILE A 152 8.67 -12.98 -3.06
N ASN A 153 9.26 -14.17 -2.96
CA ASN A 153 9.50 -14.82 -1.68
C ASN A 153 10.45 -13.99 -0.79
N GLN A 154 11.52 -13.44 -1.36
CA GLN A 154 12.46 -12.57 -0.63
C GLN A 154 11.79 -11.29 -0.14
N ALA A 155 10.97 -10.67 -0.97
CA ALA A 155 10.22 -9.48 -0.60
C ALA A 155 9.21 -9.77 0.53
N GLN A 156 8.46 -10.87 0.45
CA GLN A 156 7.51 -11.28 1.51
C GLN A 156 8.19 -11.51 2.85
N VAL A 157 9.36 -12.17 2.86
CA VAL A 157 10.16 -12.37 4.08
C VAL A 157 10.61 -11.03 4.64
N SER A 158 11.05 -10.11 3.78
CA SER A 158 11.53 -8.79 4.17
C SER A 158 10.40 -7.92 4.72
N PHE A 159 9.20 -7.92 4.12
CA PHE A 159 8.05 -7.21 4.69
C PHE A 159 7.61 -7.81 6.03
N SER A 160 7.70 -9.13 6.19
CA SER A 160 7.35 -9.80 7.44
C SER A 160 8.30 -9.43 8.58
N SER A 161 9.57 -9.11 8.31
CA SER A 161 10.54 -8.74 9.35
C SER A 161 10.28 -7.34 9.94
N VAL A 162 9.64 -6.44 9.19
CA VAL A 162 9.29 -5.08 9.65
C VAL A 162 7.99 -5.07 10.47
N ARG A 163 7.15 -6.09 10.34
CA ARG A 163 5.83 -6.16 10.99
C ARG A 163 5.85 -5.96 12.51
N PRO A 164 6.77 -6.57 13.29
CA PRO A 164 6.82 -6.36 14.74
C PRO A 164 7.06 -4.89 15.13
N ALA A 165 7.79 -4.13 14.33
CA ALA A 165 8.02 -2.71 14.59
C ALA A 165 6.74 -1.88 14.40
N PHE A 166 5.94 -2.20 13.37
CA PHE A 166 4.59 -1.62 13.20
C PHE A 166 3.67 -1.94 14.37
N ASP A 167 3.61 -3.22 14.79
CA ASP A 167 2.74 -3.63 15.89
C ASP A 167 3.11 -2.92 17.21
N ALA A 168 4.41 -2.65 17.44
CA ALA A 168 4.88 -1.87 18.59
C ALA A 168 4.39 -0.41 18.55
N LEU A 169 4.39 0.23 17.37
CA LEU A 169 3.87 1.58 17.18
C LEU A 169 2.35 1.64 17.37
N ILE A 170 1.61 0.67 16.85
CA ILE A 170 0.16 0.55 17.06
C ILE A 170 -0.13 0.39 18.55
N PHE A 171 0.59 -0.48 19.25
CA PHE A 171 0.43 -0.65 20.70
C PHE A 171 0.70 0.66 21.45
N ARG A 172 1.73 1.42 21.07
CA ARG A 172 2.01 2.74 21.66
C ARG A 172 0.83 3.70 21.47
N MET A 173 0.33 3.81 20.24
CA MET A 173 -0.83 4.66 19.90
C MET A 173 -2.06 4.27 20.73
N GLU A 174 -2.34 2.97 20.89
CA GLU A 174 -3.44 2.51 21.74
C GLU A 174 -3.26 2.91 23.21
N GLN A 175 -2.03 2.85 23.75
CA GLN A 175 -1.76 3.29 25.13
C GLN A 175 -2.01 4.79 25.29
N GLN A 176 -1.64 5.61 24.30
CA GLN A 176 -1.91 7.04 24.31
C GLN A 176 -3.41 7.32 24.32
N TYR A 177 -4.17 6.62 23.50
CA TYR A 177 -5.64 6.73 23.49
C TYR A 177 -6.27 6.37 24.84
N ARG A 178 -5.78 5.35 25.54
CA ARG A 178 -6.30 4.96 26.87
C ARG A 178 -6.06 6.04 27.92
N GLN A 179 -4.94 6.76 27.84
CA GLN A 179 -4.60 7.83 28.79
C GLN A 179 -5.48 9.08 28.61
N LEU A 180 -6.03 9.29 27.41
CA LEU A 180 -6.92 10.43 27.10
C LEU A 180 -8.34 10.23 27.62
N ILE A 181 -8.74 9.01 28.00
CA ILE A 181 -10.07 8.75 28.55
C ILE A 181 -10.08 9.21 30.02
N PRO A 182 -10.79 10.29 30.39
CA PRO A 182 -10.85 10.71 31.77
C PRO A 182 -11.44 9.59 32.62
N THR A 183 -10.73 9.17 33.66
CA THR A 183 -11.27 8.20 34.62
C THR A 183 -12.50 8.82 35.26
N PRO A 184 -13.69 8.21 35.18
CA PRO A 184 -14.88 8.75 35.82
C PRO A 184 -14.62 8.83 37.32
N THR A 185 -14.40 10.05 37.83
CA THR A 185 -14.36 10.30 39.26
C THR A 185 -15.75 9.98 39.79
N LEU A 186 -15.87 8.86 40.52
CA LEU A 186 -17.05 8.57 41.33
C LEU A 186 -17.14 9.67 42.39
N GLN A 187 -17.91 10.72 42.10
CA GLN A 187 -18.33 11.66 43.13
C GLN A 187 -19.27 10.89 44.07
N GLY A 188 -18.73 10.48 45.21
CA GLY A 188 -19.51 9.88 46.29
C GLY A 188 -20.58 10.87 46.75
N GLY A 189 -21.84 10.43 46.67
CA GLY A 189 -22.96 11.03 47.39
C GLY A 189 -23.09 10.45 48.80
#